data_AF-A0A059CK97-F1
#
_entry.id   AF-A0A059CK97-F1
#
_cell.length_a   1.000
_cell.length_b   1.000
_cell.length_c   1.000
_cell.angle_alpha   90.00
_cell.angle_beta   90.00
_cell.angle_gamma   90.00
#
_symmetry.space_group_name_H-M   'P 1'
#
loop_
_entity.id
_entity.type
_entity.pdbx_description
1 polymer ?
#
loop_
_entity_poly.entity_id
_entity_poly.type
_entity_poly.pdbx_seq_one_letter_code
_entity_poly.pdbx_strand_id
1 'polypeptide(L)'
;MGMNKFDWFLRGFNFREPVDANANKHGGYLFTCASEWRLNMETGEVQELNLMGTEFSIDFPFINAEFTGLRNACGYAQVINSEQARKVVMQCQSLLSSPCPFAQCSA
;
A
#
# COMPACT_ATOMS: atom_id res chain seq x y z
N MET A 1 -11.10 -24.54 -21.85
CA MET A 1 -10.63 -23.37 -22.62
C MET A 1 -9.90 -22.45 -21.66
N GLY A 2 -8.57 -22.38 -21.75
CA GLY A 2 -7.74 -21.61 -20.82
C GLY A 2 -7.81 -20.11 -21.10
N MET A 3 -7.91 -19.29 -20.05
CA MET A 3 -7.84 -17.84 -20.15
C MET A 3 -6.44 -17.41 -20.62
N ASN A 4 -6.36 -16.39 -21.47
CA ASN A 4 -5.08 -15.81 -21.86
C ASN A 4 -4.34 -15.28 -20.62
N LYS A 5 -3.05 -15.61 -20.47
CA LYS A 5 -2.24 -15.24 -19.31
C LYS A 5 -2.17 -13.72 -19.09
N PHE A 6 -2.13 -12.93 -20.16
CA PHE A 6 -2.15 -11.46 -20.08
C PHE A 6 -3.51 -10.95 -19.59
N ASP A 7 -4.61 -11.55 -20.04
CA ASP A 7 -5.95 -11.19 -19.58
C ASP A 7 -6.16 -11.54 -18.11
N TRP A 8 -5.61 -12.68 -17.67
CA TRP A 8 -5.56 -13.00 -16.25
C TRP A 8 -4.79 -11.90 -15.50
N PHE A 9 -3.53 -11.63 -15.86
CA PHE A 9 -2.69 -10.65 -15.18
C PHE A 9 -3.30 -9.25 -15.09
N LEU A 10 -3.88 -8.73 -16.18
CA LEU A 10 -4.56 -7.43 -16.18
C LEU A 10 -5.79 -7.41 -15.27
N ARG A 11 -6.55 -8.51 -15.18
CA ARG A 11 -7.67 -8.62 -14.24
C ARG A 11 -7.23 -8.60 -12.78
N GLY A 12 -6.01 -9.07 -12.49
CA GLY A 12 -5.43 -9.03 -11.15
C GLY A 12 -5.30 -7.62 -10.58
N PHE A 13 -5.13 -6.61 -11.44
CA PHE A 13 -5.00 -5.20 -11.05
C PHE A 13 -6.28 -4.37 -11.20
N ASN A 14 -7.42 -5.02 -11.45
CA ASN A 14 -8.72 -4.35 -11.38
C ASN A 14 -9.16 -4.28 -9.90
N PHE A 15 -8.68 -3.25 -9.20
CA PHE A 15 -8.90 -3.07 -7.75
C PHE A 15 -10.29 -2.54 -7.39
N ARG A 16 -11.10 -2.19 -8.39
CA ARG A 16 -12.45 -1.68 -8.19
C ARG A 16 -13.35 -2.79 -7.68
N GLU A 17 -14.06 -2.55 -6.58
CA GLU A 17 -15.08 -3.50 -6.14
C GLU A 17 -16.13 -3.70 -7.24
N PRO A 18 -16.54 -4.96 -7.51
CA PRO A 18 -17.59 -5.20 -8.49
C PRO A 18 -18.89 -4.56 -7.98
N VAL A 19 -19.40 -3.60 -8.75
CA VAL A 19 -20.67 -2.90 -8.47
C VAL A 19 -21.85 -3.89 -8.47
N ASP A 20 -21.71 -5.02 -9.17
CA ASP A 20 -22.71 -6.07 -9.27
C ASP A 20 -22.31 -7.33 -8.50
N ALA A 21 -23.16 -7.79 -7.58
CA ALA A 21 -22.96 -9.02 -6.80
C ALA A 21 -22.86 -10.31 -7.65
N ASN A 22 -23.31 -10.24 -8.91
CA ASN A 22 -23.26 -11.33 -9.90
C ASN A 22 -22.06 -11.23 -10.87
N ALA A 23 -21.24 -10.20 -10.79
CA ALA A 23 -20.03 -10.10 -11.60
C ALA A 23 -19.00 -11.14 -11.17
N ASN A 24 -18.29 -11.71 -12.15
CA ASN A 24 -17.30 -12.76 -11.94
C ASN A 24 -16.22 -12.28 -10.94
N LYS A 25 -16.21 -12.83 -9.71
CA LYS A 25 -15.48 -12.37 -8.52
C LYS A 25 -13.95 -12.51 -8.57
N HIS A 26 -13.37 -12.63 -9.76
CA HIS A 26 -11.96 -12.97 -9.96
C HIS A 26 -11.10 -11.76 -10.35
N GLY A 27 -11.41 -10.56 -9.89
CA GLY A 27 -10.62 -9.34 -10.11
C GLY A 27 -9.93 -8.87 -8.82
N GLY A 28 -8.83 -8.13 -8.94
CA GLY A 28 -8.21 -7.42 -7.80
C GLY A 28 -7.30 -8.25 -6.88
N TYR A 29 -7.01 -9.51 -7.23
CA TYR A 29 -6.19 -10.42 -6.41
C TYR A 29 -4.69 -10.09 -6.36
N LEU A 30 -4.22 -9.15 -7.18
CA LEU A 30 -2.83 -8.65 -7.14
C LEU A 30 -2.72 -7.29 -6.45
N PHE A 31 -3.73 -6.91 -5.65
CA PHE A 31 -3.67 -5.68 -4.86
C PHE A 31 -2.65 -5.80 -3.73
N THR A 32 -1.73 -4.84 -3.67
CA THR A 32 -0.74 -4.68 -2.62
C THR A 32 -0.82 -3.25 -2.09
N CYS A 33 -0.73 -3.07 -0.77
CA CYS A 33 -0.76 -1.74 -0.16
C CYS A 33 0.28 -1.65 0.96
N ALA A 34 0.62 -0.41 1.32
CA ALA A 34 1.43 -0.13 2.50
C ALA A 34 0.51 -0.05 3.73
N SER A 35 0.68 -0.97 4.67
CA SER A 35 0.02 -0.94 5.98
C SER A 35 1.02 -0.56 7.08
N GLU A 36 0.59 0.33 7.98
CA GLU A 36 1.25 0.61 9.25
C GLU A 36 0.76 -0.40 10.29
N TRP A 37 1.70 -1.08 10.94
CA TRP A 37 1.44 -1.99 12.05
C TRP A 37 2.01 -1.38 13.34
N ARG A 38 1.16 -1.17 14.34
CA ARG A 38 1.58 -0.68 15.67
C ARG A 38 1.40 -1.77 16.70
N LEU A 39 2.52 -2.23 17.25
CA LEU A 39 2.56 -3.21 18.32
C LEU A 39 2.75 -2.50 19.66
N ASN A 40 1.81 -2.73 20.58
CA ASN A 40 1.98 -2.36 21.98
C ASN A 40 2.72 -3.48 22.70
N MET A 41 3.93 -3.20 23.17
CA MET A 41 4.77 -4.20 23.85
C MET A 41 4.31 -4.52 25.28
N GLU A 42 3.52 -3.64 25.91
CA GLU A 42 2.99 -3.84 27.26
C GLU A 42 1.75 -4.74 27.25
N THR A 43 0.81 -4.48 26.34
CA THR A 43 -0.46 -5.22 26.25
C THR A 43 -0.42 -6.38 25.26
N GLY A 44 0.53 -6.35 24.31
CA GLY A 44 0.59 -7.27 23.18
C GLY A 44 -0.41 -6.95 22.07
N GLU A 45 -1.16 -5.85 22.16
CA GLU A 45 -2.13 -5.45 21.15
C GLU A 45 -1.46 -5.00 19.86
N VAL A 46 -2.10 -5.33 18.74
CA VAL A 46 -1.65 -4.99 17.39
C VAL A 46 -2.75 -4.18 16.69
N GLN A 47 -2.37 -3.04 16.14
CA GLN A 47 -3.25 -2.20 15.31
C GLN A 47 -2.70 -2.16 13.89
N GLU A 48 -3.58 -2.38 12.91
CA GLU A 48 -3.29 -2.23 11.49
C GLU A 48 -3.97 -0.97 10.95
N LEU A 49 -3.25 -0.20 10.14
CA LEU A 49 -3.77 0.94 9.42
C LEU A 49 -3.29 0.92 7.97
N ASN A 50 -4.21 0.84 7.01
CA ASN A 50 -3.89 1.02 5.59
C ASN A 50 -3.58 2.51 5.32
N LEU A 51 -2.37 2.80 4.85
CA LEU A 51 -1.90 4.17 4.63
C LEU A 51 -2.41 4.80 3.32
N MET A 52 -2.87 4.00 2.37
CA MET A 52 -2.99 4.38 0.95
C MET A 52 -4.38 4.12 0.34
N GLY A 53 -5.32 3.61 1.13
CA GLY A 53 -6.66 3.27 0.66
C GLY A 53 -6.65 2.11 -0.34
N THR A 54 -7.64 2.07 -1.23
CA THR A 54 -7.83 1.01 -2.25
C THR A 54 -7.73 1.52 -3.68
N GLU A 55 -7.38 2.80 -3.87
CA GLU A 55 -7.33 3.45 -5.18
C GLU A 55 -6.07 3.08 -5.98
N PHE A 56 -4.97 2.83 -5.28
CA PHE A 56 -3.67 2.52 -5.87
C PHE A 56 -3.06 1.29 -5.21
N SER A 57 -2.46 0.42 -6.03
CA SER A 57 -1.63 -0.67 -5.53
C SER A 57 -0.18 -0.23 -5.53
N ILE A 58 0.58 -0.70 -4.54
CA ILE A 58 1.97 -0.28 -4.31
C ILE A 58 2.86 -1.50 -4.13
N ASP A 59 3.96 -1.54 -4.87
CA ASP A 59 4.95 -2.62 -4.82
C ASP A 59 6.38 -2.06 -4.71
N PHE A 60 7.34 -2.91 -4.32
CA PHE A 60 8.76 -2.56 -4.17
C PHE A 60 9.03 -1.32 -3.31
N PRO A 61 8.67 -1.33 -2.01
CA PRO A 61 8.95 -0.22 -1.12
C PRO A 61 10.45 -0.05 -0.88
N PHE A 62 10.88 1.20 -0.82
CA PHE A 62 12.25 1.62 -0.56
C PHE A 62 12.25 2.82 0.39
N ILE A 63 13.19 2.84 1.33
CA ILE A 63 13.43 3.97 2.23
C ILE A 63 14.89 4.40 2.13
N ASN A 64 15.18 5.65 2.47
CA ASN A 64 16.58 6.06 2.64
C ASN A 64 17.22 5.18 3.73
N ALA A 65 18.34 4.53 3.38
CA ALA A 65 19.03 3.59 4.25
C ALA A 65 19.47 4.21 5.58
N GLU A 66 19.80 5.52 5.60
CA GLU A 66 20.17 6.25 6.82
C GLU A 66 19.04 6.29 7.87
N PHE A 67 17.80 6.05 7.46
CA PHE A 67 16.61 6.05 8.33
C PHE A 67 16.10 4.65 8.66
N THR A 68 16.86 3.60 8.31
CA THR A 68 16.46 2.23 8.61
C THR A 68 16.37 2.01 10.12
N GLY A 69 15.22 1.53 10.60
CA GLY A 69 14.97 1.31 12.03
C GLY A 69 14.69 2.59 12.83
N LEU A 70 14.66 3.76 12.17
CA LEU A 70 14.30 5.04 12.77
C LEU A 70 12.92 5.49 12.29
N ARG A 71 12.29 6.39 13.05
CA ARG A 71 11.03 7.01 12.63
C ARG A 71 11.28 7.82 11.37
N ASN A 72 10.56 7.50 10.30
CA ASN A 72 10.70 8.12 9.01
C ASN A 72 9.34 8.56 8.47
N ALA A 73 9.29 9.75 7.88
CA ALA A 73 8.09 10.29 7.26
C ALA A 73 7.97 9.88 5.80
N CYS A 74 9.02 9.45 5.11
CA CYS A 74 9.01 9.35 3.64
C CYS A 74 9.51 8.00 3.12
N GLY A 75 8.72 7.35 2.27
CA GLY A 75 9.14 6.17 1.51
C GLY A 75 8.91 6.37 0.01
N TYR A 76 9.61 5.58 -0.80
CA TYR A 76 9.38 5.45 -2.23
C TYR A 76 8.84 4.08 -2.52
N ALA A 77 7.91 3.98 -3.47
CA ALA A 77 7.44 2.69 -3.95
C ALA A 77 6.90 2.81 -5.37
N GLN A 78 6.80 1.70 -6.07
CA GLN A 78 6.19 1.62 -7.39
C GLN A 78 4.67 1.61 -7.24
N VAL A 79 4.02 2.64 -7.81
CA VAL A 79 2.56 2.74 -7.85
C VAL A 79 2.01 2.11 -9.12
N ILE A 80 0.96 1.29 -8.97
CA ILE A 80 0.21 0.65 -10.05
C ILE A 80 -1.21 1.21 -10.03
N ASN A 81 -1.59 1.89 -11.11
CA ASN A 81 -2.95 2.38 -11.33
C ASN A 81 -3.61 1.59 -12.46
N SER A 82 -4.87 1.17 -12.24
CA SER A 82 -5.70 0.49 -13.24
C SER A 82 -5.85 1.23 -14.57
N GLU A 83 -5.83 2.57 -14.58
CA GLU A 83 -5.90 3.38 -15.82
C GLU A 83 -4.54 3.52 -16.53
N GLN A 84 -3.45 3.30 -15.79
CA GLN A 84 -2.09 3.57 -16.25
C GLN A 84 -1.17 2.40 -15.92
N ALA A 85 -1.59 1.16 -16.21
CA ALA A 85 -0.76 -0.05 -16.10
C ALA A 85 0.58 -0.01 -16.90
N ARG A 86 0.93 1.15 -17.48
CA ARG A 86 2.14 1.45 -18.24
C ARG A 86 3.08 2.46 -17.56
N LYS A 87 2.71 3.09 -16.44
CA LYS A 87 3.53 4.12 -15.79
C LYS A 87 3.87 3.73 -14.36
N VAL A 88 5.08 3.21 -14.18
CA VAL A 88 5.71 3.03 -12.87
C VAL A 88 6.24 4.38 -12.42
N VAL A 89 5.65 4.94 -11.37
CA VAL A 89 6.14 6.17 -10.73
C VAL A 89 6.62 5.82 -9.34
N MET A 90 7.86 6.21 -9.01
CA MET A 90 8.30 6.26 -7.62
C MET A 90 7.74 7.53 -6.99
N GLN A 91 6.82 7.39 -6.04
CA GLN A 91 6.24 8.52 -5.33
C GLN A 91 6.77 8.57 -3.90
N CYS A 92 7.30 9.72 -3.49
CA CYS A 92 7.63 10.02 -2.10
C CYS A 92 6.30 10.20 -1.34
N GLN A 93 6.03 9.35 -0.36
CA GLN A 93 4.76 9.35 0.38
C GLN A 93 4.98 9.44 1.87
N SER A 94 4.07 10.16 2.54
CA SER A 94 4.05 10.26 3.99
C SER A 94 3.71 8.91 4.62
N LEU A 95 4.64 8.31 5.36
CA LEU A 95 4.46 7.03 6.07
C LEU A 95 3.88 7.21 7.48
N LEU A 96 3.56 8.44 7.88
CA LEU A 96 3.06 8.75 9.22
C LEU A 96 1.61 9.25 9.13
N SER A 97 0.72 8.59 9.86
CA SER A 97 -0.70 8.91 9.97
C SER A 97 -1.00 10.05 10.97
N SER A 98 -0.03 10.49 11.78
CA SER A 98 -0.19 11.60 12.74
C SER A 98 1.13 12.32 13.11
N PRO A 99 1.08 13.61 13.53
CA PRO A 99 2.17 14.22 14.27
C PRO A 99 2.31 13.55 15.65
N CYS A 100 3.55 13.40 16.14
CA CYS A 100 3.82 12.81 17.45
C CYS A 100 3.33 13.75 18.56
N PRO A 101 2.63 13.24 19.59
CA PRO A 101 2.42 13.97 20.85
C PRO A 101 3.73 14.14 21.66
N PHE A 102 4.81 13.42 21.29
CA PHE A 102 6.12 13.47 21.95
C PHE A 102 7.08 14.54 21.39
N ALA A 103 6.59 15.54 20.65
CA ALA A 103 7.38 16.72 20.29
C ALA A 103 7.53 17.69 21.48
N GLN A 104 8.06 17.21 22.60
CA GLN A 104 8.65 18.01 23.68
C GLN A 104 9.86 17.27 24.22
N CYS A 105 10.94 17.27 23.46
CA CYS A 105 12.29 17.19 24.01
C CYS A 105 13.09 18.30 23.35
N SER A 106 13.14 19.42 24.06
CA SER A 106 14.03 20.54 23.83
C SER A 106 15.49 20.12 23.95
N ALA A 107 16.33 20.64 23.07
CA ALA A 107 17.71 20.98 23.35
C ALA A 107 17.92 22.43 22.89
#